data_AF-A0A0R1SKZ9-F1
#
_entry.id   AF-A0A0R1SKZ9-F1
#
_cell.length_a   1.000
_cell.length_b   1.000
_cell.length_c   1.000
_cell.angle_alpha   90.00
_cell.angle_beta   90.00
_cell.angle_gamma   90.00
#
_symmetry.space_group_name_H-M   'P 1'
#
loop_
_entity.id
_entity.type
_entity.pdbx_description
1 polymer ?
#
loop_
_entity_poly.entity_id
_entity_poly.type
_entity_poly.pdbx_seq_one_letter_code
_entity_poly.pdbx_strand_id
1 'polypeptide(L)'
;MFTQKKFHLIMITGDIIWGKDNSTARESLAVFYDFLNSLKTPVAITYGNHDVEGPLKRSDMRSMEKKLEFLCDRHNNFLNSNRESYTLEVHNRDSGELQHVIYVWDSGSYTHWPKIDD
;
A
#
# COMPACT_ATOMS: atom_id res chain seq x y z
N MET A 1 -8.65 -13.54 12.41
CA MET A 1 -7.45 -13.77 11.58
C MET A 1 -6.22 -13.05 12.16
N PHE A 2 -6.19 -11.71 12.20
CA PHE A 2 -5.03 -10.93 12.70
C PHE A 2 -4.72 -11.11 14.20
N THR A 3 -5.69 -11.54 15.00
CA THR A 3 -5.50 -11.84 16.43
C THR A 3 -5.07 -13.28 16.71
N GLN A 4 -5.11 -14.15 15.70
CA GLN A 4 -4.84 -15.59 15.83
C GLN A 4 -3.49 -16.00 15.22
N LYS A 5 -2.88 -15.13 14.41
CA LYS A 5 -1.59 -15.35 13.75
C LYS A 5 -0.75 -14.09 13.84
N LYS A 6 0.56 -14.27 13.97
CA LYS A 6 1.55 -13.20 13.89
C LYS A 6 2.08 -13.12 12.45
N PHE A 7 2.02 -11.93 11.87
CA PHE A 7 2.57 -11.63 10.56
C PHE A 7 3.86 -10.81 10.72
N HIS A 8 4.79 -10.95 9.79
CA HIS A 8 6.04 -10.17 9.77
C HIS A 8 5.97 -8.99 8.79
N LEU A 9 4.99 -9.01 7.88
CA LEU A 9 4.71 -7.99 6.89
C LEU A 9 3.22 -8.03 6.57
N ILE A 10 2.60 -6.86 6.49
CA ILE A 10 1.27 -6.67 5.90
C ILE A 10 1.47 -5.92 4.59
N MET A 11 1.00 -6.51 3.49
CA MET A 11 1.08 -5.90 2.17
C MET A 11 -0.33 -5.59 1.68
N ILE A 12 -0.59 -4.31 1.44
CA ILE A 12 -1.84 -3.81 0.89
C ILE A 12 -1.61 -3.48 -0.58
N THR A 13 -2.37 -4.12 -1.46
CA THR A 13 -2.14 -4.08 -2.91
C THR A 13 -3.14 -3.20 -3.67
N GLY A 14 -3.70 -2.19 -2.99
CA GLY A 14 -4.69 -1.27 -3.54
C GLY A 14 -6.13 -1.60 -3.19
N ASP A 15 -7.04 -0.75 -3.68
CA ASP A 15 -8.49 -0.76 -3.48
C ASP A 15 -8.90 -0.84 -1.99
N ILE A 16 -8.25 0.03 -1.21
CA ILE A 16 -8.48 0.27 0.22
C ILE A 16 -9.77 1.06 0.43
N ILE A 17 -9.97 2.10 -0.37
CA ILE A 17 -11.04 3.08 -0.19
C ILE A 17 -12.09 2.93 -1.29
N TRP A 18 -13.35 2.86 -0.87
CA TRP A 18 -14.48 2.91 -1.79
C TRP A 18 -14.56 4.27 -2.47
N GLY A 19 -14.79 4.26 -3.80
CA GLY A 19 -14.55 5.37 -4.72
C GLY A 19 -15.58 6.52 -4.72
N LYS A 20 -16.13 6.83 -5.90
CA LYS A 20 -16.81 8.09 -6.29
C LYS A 20 -17.60 8.84 -5.20
N ASP A 21 -18.45 8.14 -4.45
CA ASP A 21 -19.40 8.75 -3.51
C ASP A 21 -19.01 8.55 -2.04
N ASN A 22 -17.71 8.69 -1.73
CA ASN A 22 -17.20 8.53 -0.37
C ASN A 22 -16.77 9.88 0.25
N SER A 23 -17.72 10.53 0.93
CA SER A 23 -17.47 11.78 1.66
C SER A 23 -16.60 11.62 2.91
N THR A 24 -16.42 10.39 3.39
CA THR A 24 -15.64 10.07 4.60
C THR A 24 -14.37 9.28 4.29
N ALA A 25 -13.86 9.40 3.05
CA ALA A 25 -12.68 8.67 2.58
C ALA A 25 -11.44 8.90 3.47
N ARG A 26 -11.27 10.13 3.98
CA ARG A 26 -10.12 10.50 4.81
C ARG A 26 -10.24 9.93 6.22
N GLU A 27 -11.44 9.94 6.78
CA GLU A 27 -11.76 9.42 8.10
C GLU A 27 -11.65 7.90 8.13
N SER A 28 -12.23 7.23 7.14
CA SER A 28 -12.16 5.77 6.99
C SER A 28 -10.72 5.28 6.80
N LEU A 29 -9.91 5.98 5.98
CA LEU A 29 -8.49 5.66 5.83
C LEU A 29 -7.71 5.85 7.14
N ALA A 30 -8.04 6.89 7.93
CA ALA A 30 -7.41 7.10 9.23
C ALA A 30 -7.74 5.97 10.22
N VAL A 31 -9.01 5.56 10.31
CA VAL A 31 -9.43 4.43 11.16
C VAL A 31 -8.73 3.13 10.73
N PHE A 32 -8.57 2.92 9.42
CA PHE A 32 -7.82 1.78 8.90
C PHE A 32 -6.34 1.81 9.32
N TYR A 33 -5.70 2.97 9.29
CA TYR A 33 -4.32 3.13 9.76
C TYR A 33 -4.18 2.93 11.26
N ASP A 34 -5.14 3.39 12.07
CA ASP A 34 -5.16 3.13 13.51
C ASP A 34 -5.25 1.61 13.80
N PHE A 35 -6.10 0.90 13.04
CA PHE A 35 -6.16 -0.56 13.10
C PHE A 35 -4.81 -1.20 12.74
N LEU A 36 -4.17 -0.80 11.63
CA LEU A 36 -2.87 -1.32 11.21
C LEU A 36 -1.77 -1.06 12.25
N ASN A 37 -1.74 0.13 12.85
CA ASN A 37 -0.81 0.48 13.91
C ASN A 37 -1.01 -0.42 15.14
N SER A 38 -2.26 -0.78 15.48
CA SER A 38 -2.55 -1.68 16.59
C SER A 38 -1.92 -3.08 16.44
N LEU A 39 -1.63 -3.49 15.20
CA LEU A 39 -1.00 -4.78 14.90
C LEU A 39 0.52 -4.78 15.11
N LYS A 40 1.16 -3.61 15.26
CA LYS A 40 2.62 -3.45 15.46
C LYS A 40 3.46 -4.26 14.45
N THR A 41 2.98 -4.31 13.21
CA THR A 41 3.55 -5.12 12.14
C THR A 41 3.93 -4.19 10.98
N PRO A 42 5.10 -4.36 10.35
CA PRO A 42 5.48 -3.58 9.17
C PRO A 42 4.41 -3.61 8.08
N VAL A 43 4.12 -2.44 7.50
CA VAL A 43 3.09 -2.26 6.49
C VAL A 43 3.69 -1.69 5.21
N ALA A 44 3.42 -2.34 4.09
CA ALA A 44 3.69 -1.86 2.75
C ALA A 44 2.36 -1.62 2.01
N ILE A 45 2.28 -0.53 1.24
CA ILE A 45 1.05 -0.11 0.57
C ILE A 45 1.36 0.29 -0.87
N THR A 46 0.54 -0.19 -1.80
CA THR A 46 0.33 0.41 -3.11
C THR A 46 -1.17 0.70 -3.31
N TYR A 47 -1.52 1.44 -4.36
CA TYR A 47 -2.88 1.94 -4.60
C TYR A 47 -3.44 1.44 -5.92
N GLY A 48 -4.71 1.06 -5.88
CA GLY A 48 -5.47 0.54 -7.01
C GLY A 48 -6.16 1.64 -7.80
N ASN A 49 -7.01 1.23 -8.74
CA ASN A 49 -7.80 2.17 -9.54
C ASN A 49 -8.96 2.76 -8.74
N HIS A 50 -9.62 1.97 -7.88
CA HIS A 50 -10.80 2.43 -7.15
C HIS A 50 -10.47 3.44 -6.05
N ASP A 51 -9.26 3.36 -5.50
CA ASP A 51 -8.77 4.27 -4.46
C ASP A 51 -8.78 5.76 -4.85
N VAL A 52 -8.79 6.07 -6.16
CA VAL A 52 -8.73 7.45 -6.67
C VAL A 52 -9.95 7.88 -7.49
N GLU A 53 -11.03 7.11 -7.44
CA GLU A 53 -12.26 7.49 -8.15
C GLU A 53 -13.07 8.56 -7.40
N GLY A 54 -12.83 8.69 -6.09
CA GLY A 54 -13.49 9.65 -5.22
C GLY A 54 -12.67 10.92 -4.99
N PRO A 55 -12.81 11.56 -3.81
CA PRO A 55 -12.20 12.86 -3.54
C PRO A 55 -10.69 12.79 -3.24
N LEU A 56 -10.15 11.62 -2.90
CA LEU A 56 -8.72 11.45 -2.61
C LEU A 56 -7.95 11.06 -3.87
N LYS A 57 -6.79 11.68 -4.07
CA LYS A 57 -5.81 11.28 -5.08
C LYS A 57 -4.76 10.36 -4.46
N ARG A 58 -4.01 9.64 -5.30
CA ARG A 58 -2.83 8.83 -4.88
C ARG A 58 -1.85 9.64 -4.01
N SER A 59 -1.61 10.90 -4.37
CA SER A 59 -0.76 11.81 -3.59
C SER A 59 -1.31 12.13 -2.20
N ASP A 60 -2.63 12.24 -2.06
CA ASP A 60 -3.26 12.53 -0.78
C ASP A 60 -3.15 11.32 0.14
N MET A 61 -3.39 10.12 -0.39
CA MET A 61 -3.26 8.88 0.36
C MET A 61 -1.80 8.64 0.78
N ARG A 62 -0.82 8.79 -0.13
CA ARG A 62 0.61 8.73 0.22
C ARG A 62 0.97 9.71 1.34
N SER A 63 0.45 10.93 1.26
CA SER A 63 0.68 11.95 2.30
C SER A 63 0.07 11.56 3.64
N MET A 64 -0.96 10.70 3.66
CA MET A 64 -1.57 10.18 4.87
C MET A 64 -0.82 8.99 5.45
N GLU A 65 -0.01 8.26 4.66
CA GLU A 65 0.80 7.13 5.13
C GLU A 65 1.76 7.53 6.27
N LYS A 66 2.09 8.82 6.41
CA LYS A 66 2.82 9.35 7.58
C LYS A 66 2.15 9.09 8.94
N LYS A 67 0.88 8.68 8.94
CA LYS A 67 0.14 8.27 10.14
C LYS A 67 0.37 6.79 10.50
N LEU A 68 0.99 6.00 9.63
CA LEU A 68 1.40 4.63 9.92
C LEU A 68 2.72 4.66 10.67
N GLU A 69 2.70 4.15 11.91
CA GLU A 69 3.88 4.06 12.77
C GLU A 69 4.86 2.98 12.29
N PHE A 70 4.34 1.96 11.61
CA PHE A 70 5.09 0.80 11.13
C PHE A 70 5.16 0.76 9.61
N LEU A 71 5.16 1.91 8.93
CA LEU A 71 5.35 1.97 7.48
C LEU A 71 6.74 1.41 7.11
N CYS A 72 6.79 0.50 6.13
CA CYS A 72 8.05 -0.06 5.66
C CYS A 72 8.93 1.00 5.01
N ASP A 73 10.24 0.87 5.20
CA ASP A 73 11.23 1.70 4.52
C ASP A 73 11.32 1.32 3.03
N ARG A 74 11.07 2.30 2.16
CA ARG A 74 10.96 2.09 0.71
C ARG A 74 12.31 2.34 0.06
N HIS A 75 12.80 1.32 -0.65
CA HIS A 75 14.04 1.39 -1.41
C HIS A 75 13.75 1.52 -2.91
N ASN A 76 14.72 2.01 -3.68
CA ASN A 76 14.63 2.13 -5.15
C ASN A 76 13.31 2.73 -5.65
N ASN A 77 12.86 3.79 -4.98
CA ASN A 77 11.56 4.41 -5.21
C ASN A 77 11.49 5.06 -6.61
N PHE A 78 10.43 4.73 -7.35
CA PHE A 78 10.15 5.28 -8.66
C PHE A 78 8.70 5.79 -8.71
N LEU A 79 8.55 7.12 -8.84
CA LEU A 79 7.26 7.78 -8.97
C LEU A 79 7.06 8.25 -10.42
N ASN A 80 6.08 7.68 -11.12
CA ASN A 80 5.73 8.08 -12.48
C ASN A 80 4.22 8.30 -12.61
N SER A 81 3.81 9.45 -13.16
CA SER A 81 2.39 9.82 -13.30
C SER A 81 1.58 9.60 -12.00
N ASN A 82 2.16 9.96 -10.86
CA ASN A 82 1.61 9.73 -9.51
C ASN A 82 1.43 8.26 -9.09
N ARG A 83 2.01 7.30 -9.81
CA ARG A 83 2.07 5.89 -9.44
C ARG A 83 3.43 5.58 -8.85
N GLU A 84 3.47 5.00 -7.67
CA GLU A 84 4.70 4.74 -6.93
C GLU A 84 5.01 3.25 -6.97
N SER A 85 6.17 2.89 -7.51
CA SER A 85 6.73 1.56 -7.40
C SER A 85 8.01 1.63 -6.59
N TYR A 86 8.27 0.62 -5.79
CA TYR A 86 9.43 0.60 -4.90
C TYR A 86 9.80 -0.84 -4.55
N THR A 87 10.95 -1.02 -3.90
CA THR A 87 11.36 -2.31 -3.38
C THR A 87 11.37 -2.32 -1.87
N LEU A 88 11.11 -3.49 -1.28
CA LEU A 88 11.38 -3.78 0.11
C LEU A 88 12.54 -4.77 0.19
N GLU A 89 13.51 -4.45 1.02
CA GLU A 89 14.65 -5.31 1.29
C GLU A 89 14.37 -6.16 2.54
N VAL A 90 14.54 -7.47 2.41
CA VAL A 90 14.38 -8.44 3.50
C VAL A 90 15.76 -8.95 3.88
N HIS A 91 16.20 -8.53 5.06
CA HIS A 91 17.50 -8.87 5.60
C HIS A 91 17.41 -10.08 6.54
N ASN A 92 18.48 -10.87 6.56
CA ASN A 92 18.67 -11.85 7.62
C ASN A 92 18.76 -11.13 8.96
N ARG A 93 18.03 -11.61 9.96
CA ARG A 93 17.97 -10.97 11.29
C ARG A 93 19.31 -11.00 12.03
N ASP A 94 20.09 -12.07 11.84
CA ASP A 94 21.32 -12.31 12.60
C ASP A 94 22.54 -11.72 11.89
N SER A 95 22.68 -11.92 10.57
CA SER A 95 23.82 -11.39 9.81
C SER A 95 23.61 -9.99 9.23
N GLY A 96 22.36 -9.51 9.12
CA GLY A 96 22.03 -8.25 8.46
C GLY A 96 22.15 -8.29 6.93
N GLU A 97 22.57 -9.40 6.35
CA GLU A 97 22.74 -9.56 4.91
C GLU A 97 21.38 -9.54 4.19
N LEU A 98 21.33 -8.89 3.03
CA LEU A 98 20.16 -8.89 2.16
C LEU A 98 19.89 -10.30 1.64
N GLN A 99 18.72 -10.86 1.92
CA GLN A 99 18.32 -12.20 1.46
C GLN A 99 17.30 -12.16 0.33
N HIS A 100 16.34 -11.23 0.39
CA HIS A 100 15.29 -11.11 -0.61
C HIS A 100 14.95 -9.65 -0.90
N VAL A 101 14.45 -9.40 -2.11
CA VAL A 101 13.89 -8.11 -2.52
C VAL A 101 12.46 -8.34 -2.99
N ILE A 102 11.52 -7.63 -2.39
CA ILE A 102 10.11 -7.63 -2.80
C ILE A 102 9.87 -6.42 -3.69
N TYR A 103 9.45 -6.65 -4.93
CA TYR A 103 9.07 -5.59 -5.87
C TYR A 103 7.60 -5.24 -5.66
N VAL A 104 7.33 -4.00 -5.26
CA VAL A 104 5.98 -3.46 -5.09
C VAL A 104 5.68 -2.56 -6.27
N TRP A 105 4.70 -2.94 -7.08
CA TRP A 105 4.38 -2.28 -8.34
C TRP A 105 2.96 -1.70 -8.29
N ASP A 106 2.85 -0.37 -8.35
CA ASP A 106 1.60 0.32 -8.73
C ASP A 106 1.42 0.22 -10.25
N SER A 107 0.81 -0.89 -10.68
CA SER A 107 0.56 -1.17 -12.11
C SER A 107 -0.35 -0.12 -12.76
N GLY A 108 -0.99 0.71 -11.94
CA GLY A 108 -1.77 1.84 -12.35
C GLY A 108 -3.27 1.58 -12.29
N SER A 109 -3.95 2.00 -13.35
CA SER A 109 -5.40 2.07 -13.38
C SER A 109 -5.97 1.01 -14.33
N TYR A 110 -7.09 1.31 -14.97
CA TYR A 110 -7.70 0.46 -15.98
C TYR A 110 -6.72 0.05 -17.08
N THR A 111 -6.71 -1.25 -17.38
CA THR A 111 -6.02 -1.79 -18.56
C THR A 111 -6.57 -1.14 -19.83
N HIS A 112 -5.66 -0.72 -20.71
CA HIS A 112 -5.98 -0.28 -22.08
C HIS A 112 -5.82 -1.41 -23.10
N TRP A 113 -5.46 -2.61 -22.64
CA TRP A 113 -5.39 -3.78 -23.50
C TRP A 113 -6.81 -4.22 -23.87
N PRO A 114 -7.04 -4.62 -25.12
CA PRO A 114 -8.28 -5.27 -25.51
C PRO A 114 -8.57 -6.42 -24.56
N LYS A 115 -9.83 -6.60 -24.17
CA LYS A 115 -10.24 -7.85 -23.57
C LYS A 115 -9.94 -8.94 -24.60
N ILE A 116 -9.18 -9.96 -24.20
CA ILE A 116 -9.10 -11.19 -24.98
C ILE A 116 -10.47 -11.82 -24.81
N ASP A 117 -11.25 -11.92 -25.88
CA ASP A 117 -12.55 -12.61 -25.84
C ASP A 117 -12.33 -14.06 -25.36
N ASP A 118 -13.13 -14.50 -24.39
CA ASP A 118 -13.10 -15.86 -23.82
C ASP A 118 -13.53 -16.93 -24.86
#